data_AF-A0A1G3FUU0-F1
#
_entry.id   AF-A0A1G3FUU0-F1
#
_cell.length_a   1.000
_cell.length_b   1.000
_cell.length_c   1.000
_cell.angle_alpha   90.00
_cell.angle_beta   90.00
_cell.angle_gamma   90.00
#
_symmetry.space_group_name_H-M   'P 1'
#
loop_
_entity.id
_entity.type
_entity.pdbx_description
1 polymer ?
#
loop_
_entity_poly.entity_id
_entity_poly.type
_entity_poly.pdbx_seq_one_letter_code
_entity_poly.pdbx_strand_id
1 'polypeptide(L)' 'MRERFRSWWEGEFEPYENDPNSGVFFVGGWQRRHWTSRAAHSIFDFLKVEWKWAIGSAIAIAGLVMTYIRFF' A
#
# COMPACT_ATOMS: atom_id res chain seq x y z
N MET A 1 -5.93 -17.10 4.70
CA MET A 1 -6.14 -15.64 4.75
C MET A 1 -4.85 -14.85 4.85
N ARG A 2 -3.94 -15.18 5.77
CA ARG A 2 -2.66 -14.49 5.97
C ARG A 2 -1.77 -14.46 4.73
N GLU A 3 -1.70 -15.57 4.00
CA GLU A 3 -0.91 -15.70 2.77
C GLU A 3 -1.44 -14.85 1.62
N ARG A 4 -2.78 -14.77 1.46
CA ARG A 4 -3.41 -13.86 0.48
C ARG A 4 -3.13 -12.40 0.78
N PHE A 5 -3.16 -12.01 2.05
CA PHE A 5 -2.79 -10.65 2.46
C PHE A 5 -1.32 -10.35 2.18
N ARG A 6 -0.45 -11.33 2.45
CA ARG A 6 0.98 -11.20 2.20
C ARG A 6 1.28 -11.11 0.70
N SER A 7 0.67 -11.95 -0.14
CA SER A 7 0.86 -11.87 -1.59
C SER A 7 0.32 -10.55 -2.16
N TRP A 8 -0.79 -10.06 -1.62
CA TRP A 8 -1.34 -8.76 -2.01
C TRP A 8 -0.44 -7.59 -1.58
N TRP A 9 0.10 -7.63 -0.35
CA TRP A 9 0.96 -6.58 0.20
C TRP A 9 2.35 -6.54 -0.45
N GLU A 10 3.01 -7.69 -0.57
CA GLU A 10 4.35 -7.80 -1.15
C GLU A 10 4.29 -7.73 -2.70
N GLY A 11 3.20 -8.21 -3.31
CA GLY A 11 3.06 -8.37 -4.76
C GLY A 11 3.63 -9.69 -5.25
N GLU A 12 3.32 -10.05 -6.50
CA GLU A 12 3.88 -11.24 -7.14
C GLU A 12 5.24 -10.93 -7.76
N PHE A 13 6.19 -11.86 -7.62
CA PHE A 13 7.51 -11.74 -8.24
C PHE A 13 7.46 -12.33 -9.64
N GLU A 14 7.69 -11.50 -10.65
CA GLU A 14 7.72 -11.89 -12.05
C GLU A 14 9.19 -11.88 -12.50
N PRO A 15 9.82 -13.05 -12.73
CA PRO A 15 11.22 -13.10 -13.15
C PRO A 15 11.39 -12.43 -14.52
N TYR A 16 12.56 -11.85 -14.78
CA TYR A 16 12.87 -11.32 -16.10
C TYR A 16 12.77 -12.43 -17.17
N GLU A 17 12.15 -12.11 -18.29
CA GLU A 17 12.12 -12.99 -19.45
C GLU A 17 13.54 -13.03 -20.06
N ASN A 18 14.22 -14.16 -19.91
CA ASN A 18 15.54 -14.37 -20.48
C ASN A 18 15.41 -15.13 -21.81
N ASP A 19 16.00 -14.58 -22.87
CA ASP A 19 16.05 -15.26 -24.17
C ASP A 19 16.96 -16.50 -24.08
N PRO A 20 16.44 -17.71 -24.36
CA PRO A 20 17.22 -18.95 -24.28
C PRO A 20 18.39 -19.04 -25.29
N ASN A 21 18.45 -18.18 -26.31
CA ASN A 21 19.57 -18.10 -27.26
C ASN A 21 20.59 -16.97 -26.94
N SER A 22 20.40 -16.24 -25.84
CA SER A 22 21.34 -15.22 -25.37
C SER A 22 22.38 -15.82 -24.42
N GLY A 23 23.67 -15.48 -24.62
CA GLY A 23 24.75 -15.85 -23.69
C GLY A 23 24.75 -15.05 -22.37
N VAL A 24 23.74 -14.19 -22.16
CA VAL A 24 23.60 -13.32 -20.98
C VAL A 24 22.34 -13.70 -20.23
N PHE A 25 22.49 -14.09 -18.96
CA PHE A 25 21.40 -14.46 -18.06
C PHE A 25 21.20 -13.37 -17.00
N PHE A 26 20.03 -12.74 -16.98
CA PHE A 26 19.68 -11.75 -15.96
C PHE A 26 19.03 -12.42 -14.77
N VAL A 27 19.71 -12.37 -13.62
CA VAL A 27 19.18 -12.83 -12.34
C VAL A 27 18.38 -11.70 -11.69
N GLY A 28 17.06 -11.81 -11.69
CA GLY A 28 16.16 -10.86 -11.06
C GLY A 28 14.74 -10.90 -11.63
N GLY A 29 13.91 -9.94 -11.24
CA GLY A 29 12.54 -9.83 -11.71
C GLY A 29 11.87 -8.55 -11.22
N TRP A 30 10.69 -8.28 -11.74
CA TRP A 30 9.85 -7.17 -11.29
C TRP A 30 8.91 -7.65 -10.19
N GLN A 31 8.77 -6.86 -9.13
CA GLN A 31 7.72 -7.10 -8.14
C GLN A 31 6.43 -6.45 -8.62
N ARG A 32 5.52 -7.24 -9.20
CA ARG A 32 4.26 -6.76 -9.74
C ARG A 32 3.26 -6.57 -8.59
N ARG A 33 3.31 -5.38 -7.98
CA ARG A 33 2.33 -4.97 -6.96
C ARG A 33 1.06 -4.42 -7.61
N HIS A 34 -0.08 -4.86 -7.10
CA HIS A 34 -1.36 -4.23 -7.38
C HIS A 34 -1.32 -2.74 -7.00
N TRP A 35 -2.01 -1.90 -7.77
CA TRP A 35 -2.09 -0.47 -7.51
C TRP A 35 -2.67 -0.17 -6.12
N THR A 36 -3.59 -1.01 -5.64
CA THR A 36 -4.18 -0.91 -4.30
C THR A 36 -3.17 -1.13 -3.18
N SER A 37 -2.23 -2.06 -3.37
CA SER A 37 -1.12 -2.29 -2.43
C SER A 37 -0.13 -1.11 -2.43
N ARG A 38 0.18 -0.55 -3.61
CA ARG A 38 0.99 0.68 -3.73
C ARG A 38 0.36 1.85 -2.98
N ALA A 39 -0.93 2.09 -3.18
CA ALA A 39 -1.67 3.14 -2.47
C ALA A 39 -1.65 2.91 -0.95
N ALA A 40 -1.83 1.66 -0.50
CA ALA A 40 -1.78 1.32 0.92
C ALA A 40 -0.39 1.55 1.53
N HIS A 41 0.70 1.21 0.82
CA HIS A 41 2.07 1.55 1.24
C HIS A 41 2.25 3.07 1.36
N SER A 42 1.82 3.85 0.35
CA SER A 42 1.93 5.31 0.40
C SER A 42 1.15 5.93 1.56
N ILE A 43 -0.07 5.42 1.83
CA ILE A 43 -0.86 5.86 2.99
C ILE A 43 -0.15 5.47 4.29
N PHE A 44 0.40 4.27 4.38
CA PHE A 44 1.10 3.81 5.58
C PHE A 44 2.37 4.62 5.83
N ASP A 45 3.16 4.90 4.80
CA ASP A 45 4.36 5.73 4.88
C ASP A 45 4.01 7.17 5.26
N PHE A 46 2.96 7.74 4.64
CA PHE A 46 2.45 9.05 5.02
C PHE A 46 2.00 9.08 6.49
N LEU A 47 1.20 8.10 6.91
CA LEU A 47 0.75 7.98 8.30
C LEU A 47 1.93 7.82 9.25
N LYS A 48 2.98 7.11 8.88
CA LYS A 48 4.15 6.90 9.74
C LYS A 48 4.91 8.21 10.00
N VAL A 49 4.99 9.08 8.99
CA VAL A 49 5.65 10.39 9.10
C VAL A 49 4.74 11.41 9.78
N GLU A 50 3.49 11.49 9.33
CA GLU A 50 2.53 12.54 9.70
C GLU A 50 1.47 12.07 10.69
N TRP A 51 1.77 11.04 11.50
CA TRP A 51 0.81 10.40 12.42
C TRP A 51 0.12 11.42 13.34
N LYS A 52 0.83 12.48 13.74
CA LYS A 52 0.30 13.56 14.59
C LYS A 52 -0.84 14.32 13.89
N TRP A 53 -0.66 14.65 12.61
CA TRP A 53 -1.67 15.32 11.80
C TRP A 53 -2.84 14.41 11.44
N ALA A 54 -2.57 13.13 11.22
CA ALA A 54 -3.60 12.14 10.97
C ALA A 54 -4.55 11.99 12.17
N ILE A 55 -4.00 11.93 13.40
CA ILE A 55 -4.79 11.89 14.63
C ILE A 55 -5.57 13.19 14.81
N GLY A 56 -4.92 14.35 14.65
CA GLY A 56 -5.60 15.65 14.77
C GLY A 56 -6.77 15.79 13.80
N SER A 57 -6.57 15.38 12.54
CA SER A 57 -7.62 15.38 11.51
C SER A 57 -8.74 14.41 11.84
N ALA A 58 -8.42 13.20 12.31
CA ALA A 58 -9.41 12.21 12.72
C ALA A 58 -10.28 12.71 13.88
N ILE A 59 -9.68 13.36 14.88
CA ILE A 59 -10.41 13.96 16.01
C ILE A 59 -11.32 15.10 15.52
N ALA A 60 -10.82 15.96 14.65
CA ALA A 60 -11.60 17.07 14.10
C ALA A 60 -12.82 16.57 13.31
N ILE A 61 -12.64 15.56 12.46
CA ILE A 61 -13.72 14.92 11.71
C ILE A 61 -14.71 14.25 12.67
N ALA A 62 -14.24 13.51 13.68
CA ALA A 62 -15.11 12.87 14.66
C ALA A 62 -15.94 13.90 15.44
N GLY A 63 -15.34 15.01 15.85
CA GLY A 63 -16.05 16.13 16.48
C GLY A 63 -17.12 16.72 15.56
N LEU A 64 -16.76 16.99 14.30
CA LEU A 64 -17.70 17.49 13.30
C LEU A 64 -18.89 16.55 13.11
N VAL A 65 -18.64 15.24 12.97
CA VAL A 65 -19.67 14.22 12.80
C VAL A 65 -20.57 14.13 14.04
N MET A 66 -20.00 14.13 15.24
CA MET A 66 -20.80 14.15 16.48
C MET A 66 -21.68 15.38 16.56
N THR A 67 -21.15 16.56 16.21
CA THR A 67 -21.95 17.79 16.16
C THR A 67 -23.05 17.68 15.12
N TYR A 68 -22.75 17.21 13.91
CA TYR A 68 -23.73 17.04 12.85
C TYR A 68 -24.89 16.12 13.29
N ILE A 69 -24.59 14.96 13.87
CA ILE A 69 -25.59 14.01 14.40
C ILE A 69 -26.34 14.58 15.62
N ARG A 70 -25.72 15.46 16.42
CA ARG A 70 -26.38 16.11 17.55
C ARG A 70 -27.45 17.11 17.09
N PHE A 71 -27.22 17.75 15.94
CA PHE A 71 -28.06 18.82 15.40
C PHE A 71 -29.16 18.34 14.44
N PHE A 72 -29.03 17.16 13.83
CA PHE A 72 -30.03 16.50 12.98
C PHE A 72 -30.66 15.30 13.68
#